data_AF-A0A6P0N6F8-F1
#
_entry.id   AF-A0A6P0N6F8-F1
#
_cell.length_a   1.000
_cell.length_b   1.000
_cell.length_c   1.000
_cell.angle_alpha   90.00
_cell.angle_beta   90.00
_cell.angle_gamma   90.00
#
_symmetry.space_group_name_H-M   'P 1'
#
loop_
_entity.id
_entity.type
_entity.pdbx_description
1 polymer ?
#
loop_
_entity_poly.entity_id
_entity_poly.type
_entity_poly.pdbx_seq_one_letter_code
_entity_poly.pdbx_strand_id
1 'polypeptide(L)'
;MTAKQLATIVNKVPILSIDLGRTSTKACISRYPDGVVLIPANVAHLTVEQVRRGGFEARLGDPLLDIWLEYQGKGYAIGQLAADFGANLGVGQSKVEDALIKVFACIGHFELQGDLAIIMGLPYHSQEQFEREKDELIGILASPHVMYYRGEQVSITIKKVWVIPEGYGSLIWVEVQENNPSDGGLHDRSVAVVDIGHQTTDFIMADSFRFARGASQSEAFAMNEFYDQLATQIQGADSQSLLLIKAVNRPEGERFYRPKGAAQPTDLDEIIPSLRKSFARELSDRLLAWLPERTTDVVVTGGGGQFFWNDLQLILKEARIKAYLAQPSRKANALGQYIYGEVQKQSASR
;
A
#
# COMPACT_ATOMS: atom_id res chain seq x y z
N MET A 1 -25.64 6.21 -0.48
CA MET A 1 -25.76 5.37 -1.68
C MET A 1 -24.92 4.14 -1.46
N THR A 2 -25.45 2.94 -1.65
CA THR A 2 -24.71 1.69 -1.42
C THR A 2 -23.71 1.43 -2.54
N ALA A 3 -22.65 0.65 -2.30
CA ALA A 3 -21.69 0.23 -3.34
C ALA A 3 -22.41 -0.40 -4.56
N LYS A 4 -23.53 -1.08 -4.29
CA LYS A 4 -24.45 -1.64 -5.28
C LYS A 4 -25.05 -0.60 -6.25
N GLN A 5 -25.25 0.64 -5.82
CA GLN A 5 -25.80 1.72 -6.65
C GLN A 5 -24.74 2.44 -7.49
N LEU A 6 -23.45 2.35 -7.13
CA LEU A 6 -22.35 2.86 -7.96
C LEU A 6 -22.02 1.93 -9.14
N ALA A 7 -22.35 0.64 -9.02
CA ALA A 7 -22.08 -0.36 -10.05
C ALA A 7 -23.08 -0.36 -11.22
N THR A 8 -24.19 0.37 -11.15
CA THR A 8 -25.30 0.24 -12.12
C THR A 8 -25.48 1.43 -13.07
N ILE A 9 -24.40 2.03 -13.56
CA ILE A 9 -24.48 2.99 -14.69
C ILE A 9 -23.38 2.68 -15.72
N VAL A 10 -23.82 2.09 -16.85
CA VAL A 10 -23.08 1.63 -18.05
C VAL A 10 -22.37 0.28 -17.88
N ASN A 11 -22.51 -0.60 -18.89
CA ASN A 11 -21.71 -1.80 -19.16
C ASN A 11 -20.20 -1.48 -19.12
N LYS A 12 -19.64 -1.34 -17.92
CA LYS A 12 -18.26 -0.95 -17.68
C LYS A 12 -17.70 -1.94 -16.66
N VAL A 13 -16.81 -2.82 -17.12
CA VAL A 13 -15.97 -3.68 -16.28
C VAL A 13 -15.37 -2.85 -15.12
N PRO A 14 -15.76 -3.04 -13.85
CA PRO A 14 -15.23 -2.26 -12.74
C PRO A 14 -13.70 -2.35 -12.65
N ILE A 15 -13.08 -1.26 -12.21
CA ILE A 15 -11.65 -1.20 -11.94
C ILE A 15 -11.46 -1.29 -10.43
N LEU A 16 -10.64 -2.24 -9.99
CA LEU A 16 -10.18 -2.38 -8.63
C LEU A 16 -8.70 -1.99 -8.58
N SER A 17 -8.39 -0.91 -7.85
CA SER A 17 -7.01 -0.51 -7.59
C SER A 17 -6.52 -1.11 -6.29
N ILE A 18 -5.30 -1.67 -6.29
CA ILE A 18 -4.72 -2.38 -5.14
C ILE A 18 -3.22 -2.04 -5.00
N ASP A 19 -2.85 -1.47 -3.86
CA ASP A 19 -1.47 -1.37 -3.40
C ASP A 19 -1.21 -2.45 -2.34
N LEU A 20 -0.40 -3.46 -2.68
CA LEU A 20 -0.04 -4.59 -1.82
C LEU A 20 1.05 -4.22 -0.79
N GLY A 21 0.79 -3.19 0.00
CA GLY A 21 1.70 -2.71 1.04
C GLY A 21 1.91 -3.75 2.15
N ARG A 22 3.14 -3.85 2.68
CA ARG A 22 3.53 -4.87 3.66
C ARG A 22 2.84 -4.76 5.03
N THR A 23 2.49 -3.55 5.49
CA THR A 23 1.62 -3.38 6.68
C THR A 23 0.15 -3.56 6.35
N SER A 24 -0.29 -2.99 5.23
CA SER A 24 -1.68 -2.98 4.82
C SER A 24 -1.80 -2.91 3.31
N THR A 25 -2.64 -3.78 2.76
CA THR A 25 -3.19 -3.66 1.42
C THR A 25 -4.12 -2.46 1.37
N LYS A 26 -3.85 -1.47 0.53
CA LYS A 26 -4.82 -0.39 0.27
C LYS A 26 -5.56 -0.66 -1.02
N ALA A 27 -6.86 -0.51 -1.01
CA ALA A 27 -7.66 -0.74 -2.22
C ALA A 27 -8.78 0.27 -2.38
N CYS A 28 -9.18 0.53 -3.63
CA CYS A 28 -10.33 1.38 -3.94
C CYS A 28 -10.94 1.06 -5.30
N ILE A 29 -12.20 1.47 -5.45
CA ILE A 29 -13.01 1.33 -6.69
C ILE A 29 -13.50 2.68 -7.22
N SER A 30 -12.97 3.79 -6.68
CA SER A 30 -13.36 5.16 -7.03
C SER A 30 -12.24 6.15 -6.71
N ARG A 31 -12.37 7.39 -7.17
CA ARG A 31 -11.45 8.49 -6.86
C ARG A 31 -11.64 9.10 -5.46
N TYR A 32 -12.60 8.61 -4.66
CA TYR A 32 -12.93 9.21 -3.37
C TYR A 32 -11.95 8.73 -2.28
N PRO A 33 -11.19 9.62 -1.62
CA PRO A 33 -10.20 9.23 -0.60
C PRO A 33 -10.80 8.46 0.58
N ASP A 34 -12.03 8.78 0.97
CA ASP A 34 -12.74 8.10 2.05
C ASP A 34 -13.20 6.69 1.67
N GLY A 35 -13.29 6.40 0.37
CA GLY A 35 -13.61 5.07 -0.16
C GLY A 35 -12.41 4.12 -0.27
N VAL A 36 -11.21 4.56 0.13
CA VAL A 36 -10.01 3.70 0.15
C VAL A 36 -9.99 2.88 1.44
N VAL A 37 -10.05 1.56 1.30
CA VAL A 37 -9.92 0.60 2.40
C VAL A 37 -8.45 0.29 2.68
N LEU A 38 -8.10 0.08 3.96
CA LEU A 38 -6.79 -0.40 4.39
C LEU A 38 -6.97 -1.72 5.15
N ILE A 39 -6.71 -2.84 4.48
CA ILE A 39 -6.78 -4.18 5.07
C ILE A 39 -5.37 -4.55 5.57
N PRO A 40 -5.17 -4.91 6.86
CA PRO A 40 -3.85 -5.35 7.31
C PRO A 40 -3.38 -6.56 6.48
N ALA A 41 -2.08 -6.59 6.14
CA ALA A 41 -1.59 -7.46 5.07
C ALA A 41 -1.26 -8.90 5.49
N ASN A 42 -1.38 -9.22 6.79
CA ASN A 42 -1.17 -10.57 7.32
C ASN A 42 -2.08 -11.58 6.62
N VAL A 43 -1.55 -12.75 6.28
CA VAL A 43 -2.30 -13.87 5.71
C VAL A 43 -1.91 -15.14 6.46
N ALA A 44 -2.90 -15.85 6.99
CA ALA A 44 -2.71 -17.16 7.60
C ALA A 44 -3.33 -18.23 6.70
N HIS A 45 -2.53 -19.24 6.34
CA HIS A 45 -2.96 -20.40 5.57
C HIS A 45 -3.50 -21.46 6.52
N LEU A 46 -4.77 -21.82 6.36
CA LEU A 46 -5.54 -22.64 7.29
C LEU A 46 -6.32 -23.73 6.54
N THR A 47 -6.90 -24.69 7.27
CA THR A 47 -7.91 -25.59 6.67
C THR A 47 -9.26 -24.90 6.54
N VAL A 48 -10.11 -25.40 5.65
CA VAL A 48 -11.50 -24.92 5.50
C VAL A 48 -12.27 -25.08 6.82
N GLU A 49 -12.07 -26.17 7.55
CA GLU A 49 -12.69 -26.35 8.86
C GLU A 49 -12.20 -25.31 9.86
N GLN A 50 -10.92 -24.91 9.86
CA GLN A 50 -10.41 -23.90 10.79
C GLN A 50 -11.05 -22.52 10.55
N VAL A 51 -11.15 -22.08 9.30
CA VAL A 51 -11.80 -20.78 8.99
C VAL A 51 -13.31 -20.81 9.19
N ARG A 52 -13.97 -21.96 9.01
CA ARG A 52 -15.41 -22.12 9.30
C ARG A 52 -15.74 -22.31 10.78
N ARG A 53 -14.90 -23.05 11.53
CA ARG A 53 -15.12 -23.42 12.95
C ARG A 53 -14.56 -22.40 13.94
N GLY A 54 -13.64 -21.54 13.54
CA GLY A 54 -13.52 -20.23 14.18
C GLY A 54 -14.77 -19.45 13.81
N GLY A 55 -15.95 -19.69 14.39
CA GLY A 55 -16.15 -19.66 15.83
C GLY A 55 -15.90 -18.27 16.41
N PHE A 56 -15.57 -17.29 15.57
CA PHE A 56 -15.70 -15.90 15.94
C PHE A 56 -17.21 -15.65 15.91
N GLU A 57 -17.83 -15.43 17.07
CA GLU A 57 -19.01 -14.57 17.07
C GLU A 57 -18.63 -13.41 16.18
N ALA A 58 -19.34 -13.23 15.05
CA ALA A 58 -19.14 -12.08 14.20
C ALA A 58 -19.18 -10.91 15.18
N ARG A 59 -18.02 -10.34 15.52
CA ARG A 59 -18.01 -9.24 16.48
C ARG A 59 -18.90 -8.23 15.78
N LEU A 60 -20.06 -7.92 16.37
CA LEU A 60 -20.89 -6.81 15.93
C LEU A 60 -19.96 -5.60 15.97
N GLY A 61 -19.36 -5.27 14.83
CA GLY A 61 -18.05 -4.64 14.79
C GLY A 61 -17.46 -4.59 13.38
N ASP A 62 -16.30 -3.94 13.26
CA ASP A 62 -15.64 -3.61 12.00
C ASP A 62 -15.40 -4.86 11.12
N PRO A 63 -16.01 -4.94 9.91
CA PRO A 63 -15.84 -6.06 8.97
C PRO A 63 -14.38 -6.37 8.61
N LEU A 64 -13.47 -5.41 8.78
CA LEU A 64 -12.04 -5.60 8.52
C LEU A 64 -11.31 -6.47 9.55
N LEU A 65 -11.95 -6.74 10.69
CA LEU A 65 -11.39 -7.58 11.76
C LEU A 65 -11.68 -9.07 11.58
N ASP A 66 -12.59 -9.43 10.68
CA ASP A 66 -13.09 -10.80 10.49
C ASP A 66 -13.09 -11.18 9.00
N ILE A 67 -11.92 -11.08 8.37
CA ILE A 67 -11.75 -11.42 6.96
C ILE A 67 -11.19 -12.86 6.86
N TRP A 68 -12.00 -13.74 6.30
CA TRP A 68 -11.59 -15.08 5.92
C TRP A 68 -12.20 -15.49 4.58
N LEU A 69 -11.50 -16.37 3.87
CA LEU A 69 -11.93 -16.85 2.56
C LEU A 69 -11.58 -18.33 2.36
N GLU A 70 -12.28 -18.96 1.42
CA GLU A 70 -12.00 -20.30 0.94
C GLU A 70 -11.71 -20.26 -0.55
N TYR A 71 -10.63 -20.91 -0.95
CA TYR A 71 -10.24 -21.01 -2.35
C TYR A 71 -9.53 -22.33 -2.61
N GLN A 72 -9.96 -23.06 -3.65
CA GLN A 72 -9.37 -24.35 -4.06
C GLN A 72 -9.19 -25.36 -2.91
N GLY A 73 -10.18 -25.46 -2.01
CA GLY A 73 -10.15 -26.39 -0.87
C GLY A 73 -9.24 -25.97 0.29
N LYS A 74 -8.71 -24.75 0.28
CA LYS A 74 -7.92 -24.17 1.37
C LYS A 74 -8.68 -23.03 2.06
N GLY A 75 -8.45 -22.86 3.35
CA GLY A 75 -8.94 -21.73 4.13
C GLY A 75 -7.85 -20.68 4.32
N TYR A 76 -8.24 -19.42 4.36
CA TYR A 76 -7.33 -18.31 4.62
C TYR A 76 -7.97 -17.32 5.58
N ALA A 77 -7.21 -16.88 6.58
CA ALA A 77 -7.55 -15.69 7.36
C ALA A 77 -6.67 -14.52 6.90
N ILE A 78 -7.20 -13.31 6.94
CA ILE A 78 -6.52 -12.08 6.49
C ILE A 78 -6.61 -11.01 7.58
N GLY A 79 -5.60 -10.15 7.64
CA GLY A 79 -5.59 -8.98 8.50
C GLY A 79 -5.45 -9.30 9.97
N GLN A 80 -6.23 -8.62 10.83
CA GLN A 80 -6.15 -8.86 12.28
C GLN A 80 -6.46 -10.32 12.63
N LEU A 81 -7.41 -10.94 11.93
CA LEU A 81 -7.74 -12.35 12.13
C LEU A 81 -6.53 -13.25 11.84
N ALA A 82 -5.81 -13.00 10.75
CA ALA A 82 -4.57 -13.73 10.45
C ALA A 82 -3.50 -13.54 11.53
N ALA A 83 -3.34 -12.31 12.03
CA ALA A 83 -2.40 -12.01 13.11
C ALA A 83 -2.76 -12.74 14.41
N ASP A 84 -4.05 -12.90 14.71
CA ASP A 84 -4.54 -13.68 15.86
C ASP A 84 -4.21 -15.18 15.71
N PHE A 85 -4.10 -15.69 14.48
CA PHE A 85 -3.57 -17.01 14.15
C PHE A 85 -2.04 -17.07 14.07
N GLY A 86 -1.33 -15.98 14.40
CA GLY A 86 0.13 -15.92 14.44
C GLY A 86 0.80 -15.60 13.10
N ALA A 87 0.05 -15.20 12.07
CA ALA A 87 0.66 -14.72 10.83
C ALA A 87 1.39 -13.39 11.07
N ASN A 88 2.63 -13.30 10.59
CA ASN A 88 3.40 -12.05 10.59
C ASN A 88 3.12 -11.25 9.31
N LEU A 89 3.85 -10.14 9.11
CA LEU A 89 3.67 -9.31 7.91
C LEU A 89 4.40 -9.90 6.69
N GLY A 90 5.35 -10.81 6.89
CA GLY A 90 6.14 -11.40 5.82
C GLY A 90 7.25 -10.47 5.33
N VAL A 91 7.86 -9.70 6.23
CA VAL A 91 9.00 -8.82 5.87
C VAL A 91 10.09 -9.65 5.19
N GLY A 92 10.56 -9.18 4.03
CA GLY A 92 11.55 -9.88 3.19
C GLY A 92 10.97 -10.86 2.17
N GLN A 93 9.66 -11.17 2.24
CA GLN A 93 8.98 -11.96 1.23
C GLN A 93 8.66 -11.14 -0.03
N SER A 94 8.44 -11.83 -1.15
CA SER A 94 7.93 -11.23 -2.38
C SER A 94 6.52 -10.67 -2.17
N LYS A 95 6.16 -9.64 -2.93
CA LYS A 95 4.78 -9.13 -2.96
C LYS A 95 3.84 -10.01 -3.77
N VAL A 96 4.37 -10.87 -4.63
CA VAL A 96 3.60 -11.88 -5.36
C VAL A 96 3.06 -12.94 -4.40
N GLU A 97 3.75 -13.18 -3.28
CA GLU A 97 3.29 -14.08 -2.23
C GLU A 97 1.97 -13.59 -1.62
N ASP A 98 0.98 -14.48 -1.64
CA ASP A 98 -0.40 -14.23 -1.23
C ASP A 98 -1.11 -13.09 -1.99
N ALA A 99 -0.57 -12.62 -3.12
CA ALA A 99 -1.18 -11.54 -3.90
C ALA A 99 -2.64 -11.88 -4.29
N LEU A 100 -2.88 -13.10 -4.80
CA LEU A 100 -4.22 -13.56 -5.16
C LEU A 100 -5.19 -13.53 -3.97
N ILE A 101 -4.73 -13.95 -2.79
CA ILE A 101 -5.54 -14.01 -1.56
C ILE A 101 -5.85 -12.60 -1.06
N LYS A 102 -4.89 -11.67 -1.11
CA LYS A 102 -5.07 -10.25 -0.77
C LYS A 102 -6.01 -9.56 -1.76
N VAL A 103 -5.93 -9.89 -3.05
CA VAL A 103 -6.85 -9.41 -4.09
C VAL A 103 -8.27 -9.89 -3.81
N PHE A 104 -8.44 -11.18 -3.49
CA PHE A 104 -9.72 -11.76 -3.11
C PHE A 104 -10.34 -11.10 -1.89
N ALA A 105 -9.56 -10.80 -0.85
CA ALA A 105 -10.04 -10.04 0.29
C ALA A 105 -10.60 -8.66 -0.13
N CYS A 106 -9.94 -7.96 -1.06
CA CYS A 106 -10.42 -6.68 -1.59
C CYS A 106 -11.72 -6.85 -2.42
N ILE A 107 -11.78 -7.88 -3.28
CA ILE A 107 -12.96 -8.20 -4.09
C ILE A 107 -14.18 -8.48 -3.19
N GLY A 108 -13.99 -9.30 -2.16
CA GLY A 108 -15.03 -9.61 -1.18
C GLY A 108 -15.46 -8.39 -0.37
N HIS A 109 -14.52 -7.56 0.08
CA HIS A 109 -14.81 -6.32 0.79
C HIS A 109 -15.66 -5.33 -0.02
N PHE A 110 -15.37 -5.17 -1.31
CA PHE A 110 -16.12 -4.29 -2.21
C PHE A 110 -17.36 -4.96 -2.84
N GLU A 111 -17.67 -6.19 -2.45
CA GLU A 111 -18.81 -6.98 -2.97
C GLU A 111 -18.80 -7.09 -4.51
N LEU A 112 -17.61 -7.18 -5.12
CA LEU A 112 -17.46 -7.24 -6.57
C LEU A 112 -17.82 -8.62 -7.12
N GLN A 113 -18.47 -8.64 -8.27
CA GLN A 113 -18.92 -9.86 -8.95
C GLN A 113 -18.75 -9.68 -10.48
N GLY A 114 -18.60 -10.80 -11.19
CA GLY A 114 -18.50 -10.80 -12.66
C GLY A 114 -17.15 -10.32 -13.18
N ASP A 115 -17.16 -9.62 -14.32
CA ASP A 115 -15.94 -9.20 -15.01
C ASP A 115 -15.27 -8.02 -14.30
N LEU A 116 -13.96 -8.10 -14.06
CA LEU A 116 -13.16 -7.08 -13.36
C LEU A 116 -11.91 -6.69 -14.16
N ALA A 117 -11.41 -5.49 -13.91
CA ALA A 117 -10.04 -5.12 -14.23
C ALA A 117 -9.30 -4.71 -12.94
N ILE A 118 -8.04 -5.09 -12.82
CA ILE A 118 -7.20 -4.78 -11.66
C ILE A 118 -6.06 -3.87 -12.10
N ILE A 119 -5.74 -2.90 -11.26
CA ILE A 119 -4.49 -2.16 -11.34
C ILE A 119 -3.75 -2.23 -10.02
N MET A 120 -2.43 -2.47 -10.08
CA MET A 120 -1.61 -2.59 -8.89
C MET A 120 -0.18 -2.09 -9.09
N GLY A 121 0.53 -1.96 -7.97
CA GLY A 121 1.92 -1.53 -7.91
C GLY A 121 2.89 -2.70 -7.69
N LEU A 122 4.10 -2.59 -8.23
CA LEU A 122 5.27 -3.34 -7.77
C LEU A 122 6.46 -2.40 -7.50
N PRO A 123 7.32 -2.71 -6.51
CA PRO A 123 8.62 -2.09 -6.38
C PRO A 123 9.43 -2.28 -7.66
N TYR A 124 10.26 -1.30 -7.99
CA TYR A 124 11.10 -1.31 -9.18
C TYR A 124 12.58 -1.46 -8.78
N HIS A 125 13.02 -2.69 -8.50
CA HIS A 125 14.42 -2.95 -8.17
C HIS A 125 15.30 -3.05 -9.43
N SER A 126 14.76 -3.66 -10.48
CA SER A 126 15.38 -3.72 -11.80
C SER A 126 14.33 -3.99 -12.86
N GLN A 127 14.67 -3.71 -14.12
CA GLN A 127 13.79 -4.02 -15.25
C GLN A 127 13.45 -5.51 -15.33
N GLU A 128 14.43 -6.39 -15.10
CA GLU A 128 14.25 -7.84 -15.17
C GLU A 128 13.32 -8.34 -14.06
N GLN A 129 13.56 -7.91 -12.81
CA GLN A 129 12.73 -8.30 -11.68
C GLN A 129 11.28 -7.80 -11.84
N PHE A 130 11.11 -6.55 -12.26
CA PHE A 130 9.79 -5.95 -12.45
C PHE A 130 8.97 -6.70 -13.51
N GLU A 131 9.56 -7.05 -14.66
CA GLU A 131 8.84 -7.77 -15.71
C GLU A 131 8.49 -9.20 -15.30
N ARG A 132 9.42 -9.90 -14.64
CA ARG A 132 9.18 -11.26 -14.13
C ARG A 132 8.01 -11.29 -13.15
N GLU A 133 8.03 -10.44 -12.14
CA GLU A 133 6.97 -10.40 -11.12
C GLU A 133 5.64 -9.87 -11.68
N LYS A 134 5.69 -8.93 -12.63
CA LYS A 134 4.50 -8.49 -13.37
C LYS A 134 3.86 -9.66 -14.11
N ASP A 135 4.64 -10.44 -14.86
CA ASP A 135 4.12 -11.58 -15.63
C ASP A 135 3.57 -12.67 -14.70
N GLU A 136 4.23 -12.91 -13.56
CA GLU A 136 3.74 -13.82 -12.53
C GLU A 136 2.39 -13.36 -11.94
N LEU A 137 2.28 -12.08 -11.57
CA LEU A 137 1.02 -11.50 -11.08
C LEU A 137 -0.10 -11.60 -12.12
N ILE A 138 0.18 -11.28 -13.38
CA ILE A 138 -0.80 -11.41 -14.46
C ILE A 138 -1.22 -12.87 -14.59
N GLY A 139 -0.27 -13.81 -14.55
CA GLY A 139 -0.53 -15.24 -14.68
C GLY A 139 -1.42 -15.82 -13.59
N ILE A 140 -1.24 -15.39 -12.33
CA ILE A 140 -2.07 -15.89 -11.21
C ILE A 140 -3.42 -15.17 -11.09
N LEU A 141 -3.53 -13.93 -11.57
CA LEU A 141 -4.73 -13.10 -11.42
C LEU A 141 -5.66 -13.16 -12.63
N ALA A 142 -5.15 -13.19 -13.85
CA ALA A 142 -5.95 -13.01 -15.07
C ALA A 142 -6.72 -14.28 -15.47
N SER A 143 -7.70 -14.67 -14.67
CA SER A 143 -8.53 -15.84 -14.93
C SER A 143 -9.92 -15.75 -14.28
N PRO A 144 -10.84 -16.68 -14.60
CA PRO A 144 -12.04 -16.89 -13.81
C PRO A 144 -11.70 -17.48 -12.44
N HIS A 145 -12.30 -16.95 -11.38
CA HIS A 145 -12.14 -17.46 -10.02
C HIS A 145 -13.51 -17.63 -9.36
N VAL A 146 -13.63 -18.72 -8.60
CA VAL A 146 -14.73 -18.94 -7.66
C VAL A 146 -14.11 -19.12 -6.28
N MET A 147 -14.52 -18.28 -5.34
CA MET A 147 -14.09 -18.33 -3.94
C MET A 147 -15.31 -18.21 -3.03
N TYR A 148 -15.12 -18.50 -1.74
CA TYR A 148 -16.07 -18.08 -0.70
C TYR A 148 -15.43 -16.99 0.14
N TYR A 149 -16.14 -15.89 0.33
CA TYR A 149 -15.73 -14.80 1.21
C TYR A 149 -16.70 -14.75 2.37
N ARG A 150 -16.23 -15.05 3.59
CA ARG A 150 -17.06 -15.11 4.80
C ARG A 150 -18.32 -15.99 4.63
N GLY A 151 -18.17 -17.11 3.92
CA GLY A 151 -19.25 -18.07 3.64
C GLY A 151 -20.09 -17.76 2.40
N GLU A 152 -20.00 -16.55 1.85
CA GLU A 152 -20.73 -16.16 0.63
C GLU A 152 -19.92 -16.50 -0.62
N GLN A 153 -20.55 -17.14 -1.61
CA GLN A 153 -19.89 -17.47 -2.86
C GLN A 153 -19.66 -16.20 -3.70
N VAL A 154 -18.43 -16.02 -4.19
CA VAL A 154 -18.05 -14.92 -5.08
C VAL A 154 -17.50 -15.51 -6.37
N SER A 155 -18.07 -15.08 -7.50
CA SER A 155 -17.67 -15.53 -8.84
C SER A 155 -17.26 -14.33 -9.68
N ILE A 156 -15.99 -14.30 -10.06
CA ILE A 156 -15.37 -13.18 -10.76
C ILE A 156 -14.53 -13.67 -11.93
N THR A 157 -14.35 -12.82 -12.93
CA THR A 157 -13.37 -13.03 -14.00
C THR A 157 -12.52 -11.78 -14.14
N ILE A 158 -11.23 -11.88 -13.82
CA ILE A 158 -10.30 -10.77 -13.99
C ILE A 158 -9.86 -10.75 -15.45
N LYS A 159 -10.40 -9.79 -16.22
CA LYS A 159 -10.16 -9.67 -17.66
C LYS A 159 -8.85 -8.97 -17.99
N LYS A 160 -8.39 -8.10 -17.09
CA LYS A 160 -7.20 -7.29 -17.31
C LYS A 160 -6.51 -7.01 -15.98
N VAL A 161 -5.19 -7.05 -16.00
CA VAL A 161 -4.33 -6.64 -14.90
C VAL A 161 -3.32 -5.65 -15.46
N TRP A 162 -3.26 -4.46 -14.87
CA TRP A 162 -2.21 -3.48 -15.13
C TRP A 162 -1.28 -3.41 -13.91
N VAL A 163 0.02 -3.42 -14.17
CA VAL A 163 1.03 -3.28 -13.13
C VAL A 163 1.88 -2.07 -13.47
N ILE A 164 2.03 -1.16 -12.50
CA ILE A 164 2.86 0.03 -12.61
C ILE A 164 3.89 0.07 -11.47
N PRO A 165 4.97 0.85 -11.58
CA PRO A 165 5.87 1.07 -10.46
C PRO A 165 5.14 1.66 -9.25
N GLU A 166 5.51 1.21 -8.04
CA GLU A 166 5.03 1.82 -6.79
C GLU A 166 5.43 3.28 -6.66
N GLY A 167 4.69 4.06 -5.88
CA GLY A 167 4.80 5.51 -5.88
C GLY A 167 4.20 6.21 -7.10
N TYR A 168 4.28 5.64 -8.32
CA TYR A 168 3.88 6.33 -9.55
C TYR A 168 2.41 6.81 -9.55
N GLY A 169 1.50 6.05 -8.93
CA GLY A 169 0.12 6.50 -8.74
C GLY A 169 0.04 7.82 -7.96
N SER A 170 0.90 8.03 -6.98
CA SER A 170 0.90 9.25 -6.17
C SER A 170 1.22 10.51 -6.98
N LEU A 171 2.07 10.41 -8.01
CA LEU A 171 2.31 11.52 -8.95
C LEU A 171 1.02 11.93 -9.67
N ILE A 172 0.29 10.95 -10.20
CA ILE A 172 -0.99 11.18 -10.88
C ILE A 172 -2.01 11.79 -9.92
N TRP A 173 -2.04 11.30 -8.68
CA TRP A 173 -2.93 11.80 -7.66
C TRP A 173 -2.64 13.27 -7.31
N VAL A 174 -1.37 13.64 -7.11
CA VAL A 174 -0.97 15.02 -6.85
C VAL A 174 -1.34 15.93 -8.02
N GLU A 175 -1.08 15.52 -9.27
CA GLU A 175 -1.46 16.33 -10.44
C GLU A 175 -2.96 16.63 -10.52
N VAL A 176 -3.80 15.65 -10.16
CA VAL A 176 -5.27 15.84 -10.17
C VAL A 176 -5.73 16.72 -9.00
N GLN A 177 -5.00 16.74 -7.89
CA GLN A 177 -5.30 17.59 -6.75
C GLN A 177 -4.81 19.02 -6.92
N GLU A 178 -3.63 19.19 -7.52
CA GLU A 178 -2.99 20.48 -7.80
C GLU A 178 -3.67 21.16 -9.00
N ASN A 179 -4.90 21.60 -8.79
CA ASN A 179 -5.69 22.38 -9.76
C ASN A 179 -5.25 23.85 -9.83
N ASN A 180 -3.96 24.17 -9.65
CA ASN A 180 -3.51 25.56 -9.79
C ASN A 180 -3.05 25.84 -11.23
N PRO A 181 -3.92 26.39 -12.11
CA PRO A 181 -3.57 26.65 -13.51
C PRO A 181 -2.42 27.64 -13.67
N SER A 182 -2.07 28.42 -12.65
CA SER A 182 -0.95 29.38 -12.73
C SER A 182 0.43 28.72 -12.68
N ASP A 183 0.53 27.46 -12.23
CA ASP A 183 1.81 26.74 -12.12
C ASP A 183 1.99 25.69 -13.23
N GLY A 184 1.06 25.58 -14.20
CA GLY A 184 1.26 24.70 -15.35
C GLY A 184 1.30 23.19 -15.07
N GLY A 185 1.01 22.74 -13.84
CA GLY A 185 0.97 21.32 -13.46
C GLY A 185 2.32 20.61 -13.49
N LEU A 186 2.32 19.32 -13.13
CA LEU A 186 3.45 18.40 -13.13
C LEU A 186 3.60 17.65 -14.47
N HIS A 187 2.61 17.71 -15.37
CA HIS A 187 2.55 16.87 -16.57
C HIS A 187 3.67 17.06 -17.58
N ASP A 188 4.30 18.24 -17.62
CA ASP A 188 5.44 18.56 -18.50
C ASP A 188 6.77 18.70 -17.72
N ARG A 189 6.80 18.23 -16.47
CA ARG A 189 7.94 18.41 -15.56
C ARG A 189 8.73 17.13 -15.33
N SER A 190 9.93 17.33 -14.81
CA SER A 190 10.87 16.30 -14.39
C SER A 190 10.71 16.09 -12.88
N VAL A 191 9.91 15.08 -12.53
CA VAL A 191 9.40 14.85 -11.17
C VAL A 191 9.98 13.56 -10.60
N ALA A 192 10.59 13.65 -9.43
CA ALA A 192 10.95 12.50 -8.63
C ALA A 192 9.80 12.16 -7.67
N VAL A 193 9.54 10.87 -7.46
CA VAL A 193 8.57 10.36 -6.50
C VAL A 193 9.32 9.51 -5.48
N VAL A 194 9.03 9.74 -4.21
CA VAL A 194 9.65 9.07 -3.08
C VAL A 194 8.53 8.43 -2.25
N ASP A 195 8.26 7.15 -2.48
CA ASP A 195 7.28 6.37 -1.72
C ASP A 195 7.96 5.60 -0.61
N ILE A 196 7.82 6.07 0.63
CA ILE A 196 8.42 5.42 1.79
C ILE A 196 7.38 4.48 2.39
N GLY A 197 7.46 3.23 1.94
CA GLY A 197 6.61 2.13 2.36
C GLY A 197 7.10 1.47 3.66
N HIS A 198 6.53 0.29 3.93
CA HIS A 198 6.95 -0.49 5.09
C HIS A 198 8.24 -1.28 4.83
N GLN A 199 8.41 -1.86 3.63
CA GLN A 199 9.57 -2.69 3.30
C GLN A 199 10.51 -2.04 2.29
N THR A 200 10.01 -1.10 1.50
CA THR A 200 10.77 -0.42 0.45
C THR A 200 10.62 1.08 0.57
N THR A 201 11.68 1.80 0.19
CA THR A 201 11.58 3.18 -0.28
C THR A 201 11.74 3.15 -1.79
N ASP A 202 10.69 3.53 -2.51
CA ASP A 202 10.66 3.53 -3.96
C ASP A 202 10.97 4.93 -4.48
N PHE A 203 12.07 5.02 -5.22
CA PHE A 203 12.58 6.22 -5.84
C PHE A 203 12.29 6.18 -7.34
N ILE A 204 11.20 6.82 -7.76
CA ILE A 204 10.72 6.79 -9.14
C ILE A 204 10.97 8.13 -9.81
N MET A 205 11.58 8.10 -10.98
CA MET A 205 11.75 9.28 -11.82
C MET A 205 10.72 9.28 -12.95
N ALA A 206 10.00 10.38 -13.11
CA ALA A 206 9.11 10.63 -14.23
C ALA A 206 9.50 11.92 -14.94
N ASP A 207 9.60 11.86 -16.27
CA ASP A 207 9.81 13.05 -17.10
C ASP A 207 8.62 13.21 -18.03
N SER A 208 7.87 14.31 -17.85
CA SER A 208 6.61 14.55 -18.53
C SER A 208 5.64 13.34 -18.47
N PHE A 209 5.49 12.78 -17.26
CA PHE A 209 4.69 11.56 -17.00
C PHE A 209 5.17 10.33 -17.79
N ARG A 210 6.43 10.30 -18.22
CA ARG A 210 7.08 9.10 -18.75
C ARG A 210 8.00 8.52 -17.69
N PHE A 211 7.74 7.28 -17.33
CA PHE A 211 8.56 6.55 -16.38
C PHE A 211 10.00 6.39 -16.88
N ALA A 212 10.96 6.99 -16.18
CA ALA A 212 12.38 6.96 -16.50
C ALA A 212 13.06 5.79 -15.79
N ARG A 213 12.93 4.60 -16.40
CA ARG A 213 13.46 3.31 -15.93
C ARG A 213 14.91 3.36 -15.44
N GLY A 214 15.81 3.99 -16.20
CA GLY A 214 17.24 4.04 -15.88
C GLY A 214 17.61 5.00 -14.74
N ALA A 215 16.67 5.81 -14.28
CA ALA A 215 16.85 6.74 -13.16
C ALA A 215 15.96 6.38 -11.96
N SER A 216 15.28 5.24 -12.00
CA SER A 216 14.37 4.79 -10.96
C SER A 216 14.90 3.53 -10.29
N GLN A 217 14.68 3.41 -8.98
CA GLN A 217 15.12 2.27 -8.19
C GLN A 217 14.28 2.13 -6.91
N SER A 218 14.28 0.95 -6.32
CA SER A 218 13.69 0.69 -5.00
C SER A 218 14.75 0.16 -4.06
N GLU A 219 14.83 0.75 -2.86
CA GLU A 219 15.77 0.34 -1.80
C GLU A 219 15.04 -0.36 -0.65
N ALA A 220 15.74 -1.28 0.02
CA ALA A 220 15.22 -2.00 1.19
C ALA A 220 15.32 -1.19 2.51
N PHE A 221 15.70 0.10 2.45
CA PHE A 221 15.72 0.98 3.60
C PHE A 221 14.36 1.67 3.76
N ALA A 222 13.54 1.21 4.71
CA ALA A 222 12.15 1.64 4.87
C ALA A 222 11.67 1.53 6.33
N MET A 223 10.36 1.69 6.58
CA MET A 223 9.84 1.73 7.95
C MET A 223 10.07 0.43 8.75
N ASN A 224 10.25 -0.73 8.13
CA ASN A 224 10.58 -1.97 8.84
C ASN A 224 11.87 -1.82 9.65
N GLU A 225 12.90 -1.19 9.07
CA GLU A 225 14.17 -0.92 9.76
C GLU A 225 13.96 0.03 10.95
N PHE A 226 13.08 1.02 10.80
CA PHE A 226 12.70 1.90 11.92
C PHE A 226 12.01 1.10 13.04
N TYR A 227 11.09 0.19 12.69
CA TYR A 227 10.42 -0.66 13.67
C TYR A 227 11.36 -1.68 14.32
N ASP A 228 12.34 -2.21 13.59
CA ASP A 228 13.38 -3.09 14.12
C ASP A 228 14.24 -2.34 15.14
N GLN A 229 14.74 -1.15 14.79
CA GLN A 229 15.52 -0.30 15.70
C GLN A 229 14.71 0.13 16.94
N LEU A 230 13.40 0.38 16.80
CA LEU A 230 12.52 0.65 17.94
C LEU A 230 12.32 -0.59 18.82
N ALA A 231 12.06 -1.76 18.21
CA ALA A 231 11.81 -3.00 18.93
C ALA A 231 13.03 -3.45 19.74
N THR A 232 14.26 -3.23 19.25
CA THR A 232 15.49 -3.52 20.02
C THR A 232 15.61 -2.75 21.34
N GLN A 233 14.89 -1.63 21.49
CA GLN A 233 14.89 -0.82 22.71
C GLN A 233 13.77 -1.21 23.68
N ILE A 234 12.90 -2.16 23.31
CA ILE A 234 11.72 -2.55 24.08
C ILE A 234 11.75 -4.06 24.32
N GLN A 235 11.93 -4.47 25.57
CA GLN A 235 12.03 -5.89 25.92
C GLN A 235 10.78 -6.68 25.48
N GLY A 236 10.99 -7.72 24.66
CA GLY A 236 9.93 -8.60 24.18
C GLY A 236 9.07 -8.01 23.05
N ALA A 237 9.44 -6.85 22.50
CA ALA A 237 8.76 -6.29 21.35
C ALA A 237 8.99 -7.10 20.08
N ASP A 238 7.97 -7.14 19.23
CA ASP A 238 8.00 -7.68 17.88
C ASP A 238 7.81 -6.51 16.89
N SER A 239 8.80 -6.28 16.02
CA SER A 239 8.79 -5.20 15.04
C SER A 239 7.68 -5.35 13.99
N GLN A 240 7.19 -6.58 13.78
CA GLN A 240 6.08 -6.87 12.86
C GLN A 240 4.71 -6.80 13.55
N SER A 241 4.66 -6.45 14.84
CA SER A 241 3.42 -6.32 15.59
C SER A 241 2.56 -5.17 15.05
N LEU A 242 1.33 -5.49 14.62
CA LEU A 242 0.34 -4.48 14.23
C LEU A 242 0.06 -3.47 15.36
N LEU A 243 0.18 -3.89 16.63
CA LEU A 243 -0.01 -3.03 17.79
C LEU A 243 1.14 -2.05 17.97
N LEU A 244 2.40 -2.47 17.75
CA LEU A 244 3.55 -1.57 17.78
C LEU A 244 3.45 -0.53 16.67
N ILE A 245 3.21 -0.99 15.44
CA ILE A 245 3.06 -0.12 14.27
C ILE A 245 1.93 0.89 14.49
N LYS A 246 0.79 0.45 15.03
CA LYS A 246 -0.32 1.35 15.38
C LYS A 246 0.07 2.37 16.44
N ALA A 247 0.80 1.97 17.48
CA ALA A 247 1.24 2.86 18.55
C ALA A 247 2.21 3.94 18.05
N VAL A 248 3.16 3.60 17.17
CA VAL A 248 4.09 4.57 16.56
C VAL A 248 3.36 5.67 15.78
N ASN A 249 2.26 5.31 15.13
CA ASN A 249 1.48 6.24 14.31
C ASN A 249 0.44 7.06 15.09
N ARG A 250 0.38 6.92 16.43
CA ARG A 250 -0.47 7.78 17.27
C ARG A 250 0.14 9.18 17.45
N PRO A 251 -0.69 10.17 17.82
CA PRO A 251 -0.19 11.47 18.28
C PRO A 251 0.80 11.32 19.44
N GLU A 252 1.73 12.27 19.53
CA GLU A 252 2.60 12.42 20.71
C GLU A 252 1.76 12.59 21.97
N GLY A 253 2.16 11.94 23.07
CA GLY A 253 1.41 11.82 24.31
C GLY A 253 0.47 10.61 24.37
N GLU A 254 0.24 9.92 23.24
CA GLU A 254 -0.64 8.73 23.17
C GLU A 254 0.09 7.45 22.72
N ARG A 255 1.42 7.52 22.53
CA ARG A 255 2.23 6.45 21.95
C ARG A 255 2.65 5.44 23.00
N PHE A 256 1.70 4.63 23.46
CA PHE A 256 1.96 3.54 24.39
C PHE A 256 1.89 2.18 23.70
N TYR A 257 2.91 1.35 23.91
CA TYR A 257 2.95 -0.02 23.42
C TYR A 257 3.26 -1.00 24.54
N ARG A 258 2.46 -2.08 24.63
CA ARG A 258 2.69 -3.16 25.59
C ARG A 258 2.95 -4.47 24.83
N PRO A 259 4.18 -4.99 24.84
CA PRO A 259 4.48 -6.30 24.31
C PRO A 259 3.65 -7.41 24.96
N LYS A 260 3.46 -8.53 24.26
CA LYS A 260 2.73 -9.68 24.81
C LYS A 260 3.46 -10.22 26.04
N GLY A 261 2.74 -10.32 27.17
CA GLY A 261 3.32 -10.78 28.44
C GLY A 261 4.01 -9.71 29.28
N ALA A 262 4.15 -8.48 28.79
CA ALA A 262 4.69 -7.37 29.58
C ALA A 262 3.65 -6.87 30.61
N ALA A 263 4.13 -6.51 31.80
CA ALA A 263 3.27 -6.03 32.90
C ALA A 263 2.78 -4.59 32.67
N GLN A 264 3.62 -3.73 32.08
CA GLN A 264 3.35 -2.31 31.85
C GLN A 264 3.62 -1.92 30.39
N PRO A 265 2.91 -0.93 29.83
CA PRO A 265 3.25 -0.36 28.53
C PRO A 265 4.54 0.46 28.62
N THR A 266 5.29 0.48 27.51
CA THR A 266 6.39 1.42 27.27
C THR A 266 5.85 2.68 26.63
N ASP A 267 6.29 3.84 27.13
CA ASP A 267 6.08 5.13 26.49
C ASP A 267 7.06 5.28 25.33
N LEU A 268 6.55 5.35 24.10
CA LEU A 268 7.39 5.44 22.92
C LEU A 268 7.88 6.88 22.67
N ASP A 269 7.30 7.89 23.32
CA ASP A 269 7.73 9.29 23.16
C ASP A 269 9.10 9.55 23.81
N GLU A 270 9.56 8.65 24.70
CA GLU A 270 10.93 8.67 25.24
C GLU A 270 11.98 8.20 24.21
N ILE A 271 11.57 7.43 23.19
CA ILE A 271 12.48 6.74 22.26
C ILE A 271 12.40 7.35 20.85
N ILE A 272 11.18 7.54 20.35
CA ILE A 272 10.89 7.92 18.97
C ILE A 272 11.59 9.21 18.54
N PRO A 273 11.65 10.31 19.32
CA PRO A 273 12.25 11.56 18.85
C PRO A 273 13.72 11.42 18.43
N SER A 274 14.52 10.71 19.22
CA SER A 274 15.95 10.47 18.93
C SER A 274 16.10 9.56 17.71
N LEU A 275 15.39 8.43 17.70
CA LEU A 275 15.42 7.45 16.61
C LEU A 275 14.94 8.04 15.28
N ARG A 276 13.87 8.83 15.31
CA ARG A 276 13.33 9.53 14.14
C ARG A 276 14.38 10.45 13.53
N LYS A 277 15.13 11.19 14.36
CA LYS A 277 16.14 12.13 13.89
C LYS A 277 17.30 11.42 13.19
N SER A 278 17.80 10.31 13.74
CA SER A 278 18.87 9.53 13.10
C SER A 278 18.38 8.89 11.79
N PHE A 279 17.18 8.30 11.80
CA PHE A 279 16.60 7.67 10.63
C PHE A 279 16.30 8.66 9.51
N ALA A 280 15.75 9.84 9.85
CA ALA A 280 15.46 10.90 8.89
C ALA A 280 16.73 11.43 8.22
N ARG A 281 17.85 11.50 8.94
CA ARG A 281 19.14 11.87 8.35
C ARG A 281 19.59 10.85 7.31
N GLU A 282 19.58 9.56 7.65
CA GLU A 282 19.98 8.52 6.70
C GLU A 282 19.05 8.48 5.47
N LEU A 283 17.75 8.64 5.68
CA LEU A 283 16.77 8.73 4.58
C LEU A 283 17.03 9.96 3.69
N SER A 284 17.38 11.09 4.29
CA SER A 284 17.73 12.33 3.59
C SER A 284 19.01 12.17 2.76
N ASP A 285 20.04 11.56 3.33
CA ASP A 285 21.31 11.31 2.66
C ASP A 285 21.11 10.39 1.44
N ARG A 286 20.30 9.33 1.57
CA ARG A 286 19.93 8.44 0.47
C ARG A 286 19.15 9.15 -0.63
N LEU A 287 18.15 9.95 -0.25
CA LEU A 287 17.38 10.75 -1.20
C LEU A 287 18.29 11.70 -2.00
N LEU A 288 19.13 12.48 -1.33
CA LEU A 288 20.05 13.42 -1.98
C LEU A 288 21.07 12.71 -2.87
N ALA A 289 21.56 11.53 -2.46
CA ALA A 289 22.49 10.74 -3.25
C ALA A 289 21.86 10.19 -4.54
N TRP A 290 20.56 9.84 -4.51
CA TRP A 290 19.85 9.32 -5.68
C TRP A 290 19.32 10.43 -6.60
N LEU A 291 18.88 11.57 -6.06
CA LEU A 291 18.13 12.60 -6.78
C LEU A 291 18.76 12.96 -8.14
N PRO A 292 18.10 12.69 -9.28
CA PRO A 292 18.62 13.06 -10.58
C PRO A 292 18.78 14.58 -10.73
N GLU A 293 19.87 15.04 -11.36
CA GLU A 293 20.20 16.48 -11.49
C GLU A 293 19.09 17.33 -12.13
N ARG A 294 18.32 16.75 -13.06
CA ARG A 294 17.23 17.43 -13.77
C ARG A 294 15.93 17.54 -12.98
N THR A 295 15.88 17.07 -11.74
CA THR A 295 14.65 17.05 -10.93
C THR A 295 14.25 18.46 -10.53
N THR A 296 13.05 18.88 -10.88
CA THR A 296 12.49 20.19 -10.48
C THR A 296 11.54 20.06 -9.30
N ASP A 297 10.84 18.93 -9.24
CA ASP A 297 9.76 18.68 -8.29
C ASP A 297 9.94 17.29 -7.65
N VAL A 298 9.59 17.18 -6.37
CA VAL A 298 9.59 15.91 -5.63
C VAL A 298 8.23 15.68 -5.00
N VAL A 299 7.62 14.52 -5.29
CA VAL A 299 6.41 14.04 -4.63
C VAL A 299 6.80 13.00 -3.58
N VAL A 300 6.59 13.31 -2.30
CA VAL A 300 6.76 12.36 -1.20
C VAL A 300 5.41 11.71 -0.87
N THR A 301 5.40 10.41 -0.65
CA THR A 301 4.17 9.63 -0.38
C THR A 301 4.45 8.45 0.55
N GLY A 302 3.42 7.66 0.83
CA GLY A 302 3.51 6.50 1.71
C GLY A 302 3.36 6.84 3.20
N GLY A 303 3.40 5.80 4.05
CA GLY A 303 3.28 5.98 5.49
C GLY A 303 4.50 6.65 6.10
N GLY A 304 5.70 6.25 5.66
CA GLY A 304 6.95 6.87 6.10
C GLY A 304 7.12 8.28 5.55
N GLY A 305 6.62 8.56 4.34
CA GLY A 305 6.70 9.90 3.74
C GLY A 305 5.97 10.95 4.56
N GLN A 306 4.78 10.62 5.07
CA GLN A 306 4.08 11.47 6.02
C GLN A 306 4.81 11.58 7.35
N PHE A 307 5.36 10.47 7.85
CA PHE A 307 6.04 10.42 9.15
C PHE A 307 7.31 11.30 9.17
N PHE A 308 8.08 11.31 8.09
CA PHE A 308 9.34 12.06 7.94
C PHE A 308 9.20 13.36 7.14
N TRP A 309 7.99 13.79 6.81
CA TRP A 309 7.75 14.90 5.88
C TRP A 309 8.50 16.19 6.26
N ASN A 310 8.42 16.61 7.52
CA ASN A 310 9.04 17.86 7.96
C ASN A 310 10.57 17.85 7.76
N ASP A 311 11.19 16.68 7.97
CA ASP A 311 12.62 16.49 7.81
C ASP A 311 13.02 16.52 6.32
N LEU A 312 12.27 15.79 5.48
CA LEU A 312 12.50 15.74 4.03
C LEU A 312 12.19 17.06 3.32
N GLN A 313 11.14 17.76 3.74
CA GLN A 313 10.77 19.06 3.16
C GLN A 313 11.88 20.10 3.37
N LEU A 314 12.54 20.07 4.53
CA LEU A 314 13.61 21.00 4.85
C LEU A 314 14.80 20.83 3.89
N ILE A 315 15.28 19.60 3.72
CA ILE A 315 16.45 19.33 2.83
C ILE A 315 16.12 19.62 1.36
N LEU A 316 14.90 19.32 0.90
CA LEU A 316 14.48 19.61 -0.47
C LEU A 316 14.38 21.12 -0.72
N LYS A 317 13.91 21.88 0.28
CA LYS A 317 13.88 23.34 0.23
C LYS A 317 15.28 23.93 0.16
N GLU A 318 16.23 23.40 0.93
CA GLU A 318 17.65 23.80 0.87
C GLU A 318 18.28 23.49 -0.50
N ALA A 319 17.92 22.35 -1.09
CA ALA A 319 18.28 21.98 -2.46
C ALA A 319 17.53 22.78 -3.56
N ARG A 320 16.63 23.71 -3.18
CA ARG A 320 15.79 24.50 -4.09
C ARG A 320 14.86 23.65 -4.97
N ILE A 321 14.46 22.49 -4.48
CA ILE A 321 13.51 21.59 -5.14
C ILE A 321 12.12 21.83 -4.56
N LYS A 322 11.11 21.92 -5.43
CA LYS A 322 9.72 22.07 -4.99
C LYS A 322 9.20 20.71 -4.52
N ALA A 323 8.78 20.61 -3.26
CA ALA A 323 8.33 19.36 -2.67
C ALA A 323 6.83 19.37 -2.40
N TYR A 324 6.18 18.23 -2.64
CA TYR A 324 4.77 17.97 -2.35
C TYR A 324 4.67 16.74 -1.47
N LEU A 325 3.80 16.79 -0.46
CA LEU A 325 3.35 15.60 0.24
C LEU A 325 2.02 15.19 -0.37
N ALA A 326 1.96 14.01 -0.99
CA ALA A 326 0.70 13.50 -1.51
C ALA A 326 -0.30 13.32 -0.36
N GLN A 327 -1.56 13.77 -0.52
CA GLN A 327 -2.56 13.70 0.56
C GLN A 327 -3.87 13.05 0.09
N PRO A 328 -4.41 12.05 0.81
CA PRO A 328 -3.85 11.41 2.00
C PRO A 328 -2.67 10.49 1.63
N SER A 329 -1.51 10.70 2.27
CA SER A 329 -0.22 10.07 1.88
C SER A 329 -0.26 8.54 1.78
N ARG A 330 -0.93 7.88 2.73
CA ARG A 330 -1.06 6.41 2.75
C ARG A 330 -2.01 5.86 1.67
N LYS A 331 -2.80 6.71 1.02
CA LYS A 331 -3.85 6.34 0.07
C LYS A 331 -3.56 6.80 -1.36
N ALA A 332 -2.68 7.79 -1.52
CA ALA A 332 -2.41 8.47 -2.78
C ALA A 332 -2.03 7.52 -3.92
N ASN A 333 -1.19 6.52 -3.65
CA ASN A 333 -0.76 5.56 -4.67
C ASN A 333 -1.97 4.78 -5.25
N ALA A 334 -2.82 4.22 -4.39
CA ALA A 334 -4.03 3.50 -4.82
C ALA A 334 -5.03 4.41 -5.55
N LEU A 335 -5.18 5.67 -5.11
CA LEU A 335 -6.08 6.63 -5.77
C LEU A 335 -5.60 6.99 -7.18
N GLY A 336 -4.31 7.26 -7.36
CA GLY A 336 -3.79 7.56 -8.69
C GLY A 336 -3.63 6.34 -9.59
N GLN A 337 -3.38 5.15 -9.03
CA GLN A 337 -3.50 3.88 -9.75
C GLN A 337 -4.91 3.71 -10.32
N TYR A 338 -5.97 3.96 -9.53
CA TYR A 338 -7.34 3.92 -10.02
C TYR A 338 -7.55 4.86 -11.22
N ILE A 339 -7.07 6.11 -11.13
CA ILE A 339 -7.16 7.10 -12.21
C ILE A 339 -6.41 6.63 -13.46
N TYR A 340 -5.20 6.07 -13.30
CA TYR A 340 -4.45 5.47 -14.40
C TYR A 340 -5.24 4.36 -15.08
N GLY A 341 -5.85 3.46 -14.29
CA GLY A 341 -6.69 2.37 -14.79
C GLY A 341 -7.87 2.89 -15.62
N GLU A 342 -8.51 3.98 -15.20
CA GLU A 342 -9.60 4.60 -15.96
C GLU A 342 -9.12 5.12 -17.33
N VAL A 343 -7.95 5.76 -17.37
CA VAL A 343 -7.34 6.24 -18.62
C VAL A 343 -6.99 5.08 -19.54
N GLN A 344 -6.36 4.01 -19.01
CA GLN A 344 -6.02 2.81 -19.80
C GLN A 344 -7.26 2.17 -20.42
N LYS A 345 -8.35 2.07 -19.65
CA LYS A 345 -9.60 1.50 -20.12
C LYS A 345 -10.25 2.33 -21.23
N GLN A 346 -10.18 3.66 -21.14
CA GLN A 346 -10.68 4.56 -22.18
C GLN A 346 -9.87 4.43 -23.47
N SER A 347 -8.54 4.33 -23.37
CA SER A 347 -7.66 4.14 -24.52
C SER A 347 -7.86 2.79 -25.21
N ALA A 348 -8.18 1.72 -24.46
CA ALA A 348 -8.45 0.39 -25.03
C ALA A 348 -9.85 0.26 -25.67
N SER A 349 -10.73 1.24 -25.48
CA SER A 349 -12.07 1.28 -26.08
C SER A 349 -12.12 2.13 -27.37
N ARG A 350 -10.99 2.72 -27.76
CA ARG A 350 -10.78 3.40 -29.06
C ARG A 350 -10.01 2.47 -29.97
#